data_AF-F3CJZ9-F1
#
_entry.id   AF-F3CJZ9-F1
#
_cell.length_a   1.000
_cell.length_b   1.000
_cell.length_c   1.000
_cell.angle_alpha   90.00
_cell.angle_beta   90.00
_cell.angle_gamma   90.00
#
_symmetry.space_group_name_H-M   'P 1'
#
loop_
_entity.id
_entity.type
_entity.pdbx_description
1 polymer ?
#
loop_
_entity_poly.entity_id
_entity_poly.type
_entity_poly.pdbx_seq_one_letter_code
_entity_poly.pdbx_strand_id
1 'polypeptide(L)'
;VAYYATLLSLQPTLSEHYLSQLQATGAQASVLADVSASRIDLLEDPRLAAILRFTRTLIESPVHGDQSALQALQKQGLSTAEIVVLAQLIAFLSYQVRLAAGLGALKSAGAA
;
A
#
# COMPACT_ATOMS: atom_id res chain seq x y z
N VAL A 1 -3.79 -3.28 -1.51
CA VAL A 1 -2.99 -2.55 -0.49
C VAL A 1 -1.50 -2.86 -0.62
N ALA A 2 -1.06 -4.11 -0.39
CA ALA A 2 0.37 -4.47 -0.41
C ALA A 2 1.12 -4.04 -1.68
N TYR A 3 0.61 -4.44 -2.85
CA TYR A 3 1.17 -4.01 -4.15
C TYR A 3 1.31 -2.48 -4.25
N TYR A 4 0.29 -1.74 -3.83
CA TYR A 4 0.28 -0.29 -3.93
C TYR A 4 1.27 0.36 -2.96
N ALA A 5 1.37 -0.13 -1.72
CA ALA A 5 2.32 0.37 -0.73
C ALA A 5 3.78 0.18 -1.20
N THR A 6 4.10 -0.97 -1.79
CA THR A 6 5.44 -1.25 -2.32
C THR A 6 5.75 -0.47 -3.58
N LEU A 7 4.74 -0.23 -4.43
CA LEU A 7 4.85 0.62 -5.61
C LEU A 7 5.21 2.07 -5.21
N LEU A 8 4.49 2.64 -4.23
CA LEU A 8 4.77 3.97 -3.70
C LEU A 8 6.17 4.09 -3.06
N SER A 9 6.64 3.00 -2.46
CA SER A 9 7.95 2.95 -1.79
C SER A 9 9.12 2.66 -2.75
N LEU A 10 8.86 2.52 -4.05
CA LEU A 10 9.86 2.25 -5.09
C LEU A 10 10.73 1.01 -4.82
N GLN A 11 10.14 -0.05 -4.24
CA GLN A 11 10.84 -1.31 -3.98
C GLN A 11 10.47 -2.37 -5.05
N PRO A 12 11.29 -2.56 -6.11
CA PRO A 12 10.91 -3.37 -7.27
C PRO A 12 10.65 -4.84 -6.94
N THR A 13 11.54 -5.49 -6.17
CA THR A 13 11.40 -6.92 -5.84
C THR A 13 10.12 -7.23 -5.07
N LEU A 14 9.75 -6.38 -4.11
CA LEU A 14 8.50 -6.56 -3.36
C LEU A 14 7.28 -6.20 -4.22
N SER A 15 7.39 -5.20 -5.09
CA SER A 15 6.30 -4.82 -5.99
C SER A 15 5.98 -5.92 -6.99
N GLU A 16 7.00 -6.55 -7.58
CA GLU A 16 6.84 -7.72 -8.45
C GLU A 16 6.21 -8.90 -7.71
N HIS A 17 6.67 -9.16 -6.48
CA HIS A 17 6.13 -10.23 -5.64
C HIS A 17 4.63 -10.03 -5.36
N TYR A 18 4.23 -8.84 -4.89
CA TYR A 18 2.83 -8.56 -4.60
C TYR A 18 1.95 -8.43 -5.84
N LEU A 19 2.52 -7.99 -6.97
CA LEU A 19 1.82 -7.98 -8.25
C LEU A 19 1.46 -9.40 -8.69
N SER A 20 2.42 -10.32 -8.62
CA SER A 20 2.21 -11.74 -8.97
C SER A 20 1.13 -12.38 -8.10
N GLN A 21 1.16 -12.12 -6.78
CA GLN A 21 0.12 -12.61 -5.87
C GLN A 21 -1.26 -12.02 -6.18
N LEU A 22 -1.32 -10.71 -6.46
CA LEU A 22 -2.58 -10.04 -6.80
C LEU A 22 -3.18 -10.58 -8.10
N GLN A 23 -2.36 -10.85 -9.11
CA GLN A 23 -2.80 -11.48 -10.36
C GLN A 23 -3.35 -12.89 -10.12
N ALA A 24 -2.72 -13.68 -9.25
CA ALA A 24 -3.18 -15.02 -8.89
C ALA A 24 -4.56 -15.03 -8.20
N THR A 25 -4.96 -13.93 -7.55
CA THR A 25 -6.31 -13.78 -6.96
C THR A 25 -7.40 -13.43 -7.97
N GLY A 26 -7.07 -13.21 -9.24
CA GLY A 26 -8.05 -12.83 -10.27
C GLY A 26 -8.48 -11.36 -10.21
N ALA A 27 -7.59 -10.47 -9.76
CA ALA A 27 -7.87 -9.03 -9.74
C ALA A 27 -8.20 -8.50 -11.15
N GLN A 28 -9.21 -7.64 -11.23
CA GLN A 28 -9.65 -7.04 -12.50
C GLN A 28 -8.52 -6.20 -13.13
N ALA A 29 -8.30 -6.38 -14.43
CA ALA A 29 -7.22 -5.71 -15.16
C ALA A 29 -7.37 -4.17 -15.17
N SER A 30 -8.60 -3.66 -15.23
CA SER A 30 -8.89 -2.22 -15.16
C SER A 30 -8.45 -1.61 -13.83
N VAL A 31 -8.89 -2.22 -12.71
CA VAL A 31 -8.49 -1.82 -11.36
C VAL A 31 -6.98 -1.88 -11.20
N LEU A 32 -6.33 -2.94 -11.69
CA LEU A 32 -4.88 -3.06 -11.62
C LEU A 32 -4.17 -1.95 -12.40
N ALA A 33 -4.66 -1.62 -13.61
CA ALA A 33 -4.10 -0.55 -14.43
C ALA A 33 -4.24 0.84 -13.76
N ASP A 34 -5.37 1.10 -13.11
CA ASP A 34 -5.59 2.35 -12.38
C ASP A 34 -4.71 2.44 -11.13
N VAL A 35 -4.58 1.36 -10.35
CA VAL A 35 -3.69 1.30 -9.19
C VAL A 35 -2.23 1.46 -9.59
N SER A 36 -1.79 0.79 -10.66
CA SER A 36 -0.42 0.89 -11.19
C SER A 36 -0.08 2.32 -11.65
N ALA A 37 -1.06 3.00 -12.25
CA ALA A 37 -0.94 4.39 -12.68
C ALA A 37 -1.21 5.41 -11.54
N SER A 38 -1.41 4.96 -10.30
CA SER A 38 -1.80 5.79 -9.16
C SER A 38 -3.08 6.63 -9.37
N ARG A 39 -3.96 6.20 -10.28
CA ARG A 39 -5.26 6.81 -10.59
C ARG A 39 -6.37 6.30 -9.64
N ILE A 40 -6.10 6.38 -8.35
CA ILE A 40 -6.97 5.84 -7.28
C ILE A 40 -8.36 6.47 -7.27
N ASP A 41 -8.47 7.72 -7.68
CA ASP A 41 -9.74 8.45 -7.71
C ASP A 41 -10.65 8.06 -8.89
N LEU A 42 -10.15 7.26 -9.84
CA LEU A 42 -10.95 6.69 -10.94
C LEU A 42 -11.56 5.33 -10.61
N LEU A 43 -11.24 4.75 -9.45
CA LEU A 43 -11.75 3.45 -9.05
C LEU A 43 -13.26 3.53 -8.79
N GLU A 44 -14.01 2.60 -9.38
CA GLU A 44 -15.46 2.51 -9.22
C GLU A 44 -15.89 2.13 -7.80
N ASP A 45 -15.05 1.38 -7.08
CA ASP A 45 -15.29 1.03 -5.68
C ASP A 45 -14.79 2.15 -4.75
N PRO A 46 -15.69 2.95 -4.14
CA PRO A 46 -15.30 4.06 -3.28
C PRO A 46 -14.65 3.60 -1.98
N ARG A 47 -14.96 2.38 -1.50
CA ARG A 47 -14.35 1.79 -0.30
C ARG A 47 -12.90 1.43 -0.60
N LEU A 48 -12.64 0.76 -1.74
CA LEU A 48 -11.28 0.48 -2.18
C LEU A 48 -10.48 1.76 -2.41
N ALA A 49 -11.06 2.77 -3.06
CA ALA A 49 -10.41 4.05 -3.28
C ALA A 49 -10.01 4.72 -1.95
N ALA A 50 -10.88 4.70 -0.94
CA ALA A 50 -10.57 5.26 0.37
C ALA A 50 -9.45 4.50 1.09
N ILE A 51 -9.46 3.16 1.04
CA ILE A 51 -8.38 2.32 1.58
C ILE A 51 -7.03 2.63 0.92
N LEU A 52 -7.01 2.79 -0.41
CA LEU A 52 -5.78 3.06 -1.14
C LEU A 52 -5.30 4.51 -0.96
N ARG A 53 -6.20 5.49 -0.82
CA ARG A 53 -5.84 6.85 -0.39
C ARG A 53 -5.21 6.86 1.00
N PHE A 54 -5.82 6.18 1.97
CA PHE A 54 -5.25 6.06 3.30
C PHE A 54 -3.89 5.36 3.29
N THR A 55 -3.74 4.32 2.45
CA THR A 55 -2.44 3.67 2.22
C THR A 55 -1.40 4.66 1.71
N ARG A 56 -1.74 5.49 0.70
CA ARG A 56 -0.86 6.55 0.21
C ARG A 56 -0.47 7.52 1.30
N THR A 57 -1.44 8.03 2.06
CA THR A 57 -1.20 8.95 3.17
C THR A 57 -0.21 8.38 4.17
N LEU A 58 -0.39 7.14 4.63
CA LEU A 58 0.51 6.54 5.62
C LEU A 58 1.90 6.20 5.08
N ILE A 59 2.05 5.94 3.78
CA ILE A 59 3.36 5.68 3.15
C ILE A 59 4.12 6.98 2.89
N GLU A 60 3.47 7.98 2.26
CA GLU A 60 4.13 9.22 1.83
C GLU A 60 4.20 10.28 2.94
N SER A 61 3.26 10.26 3.88
CA SER A 61 3.03 11.35 4.82
C SER A 61 2.35 10.87 6.12
N PRO A 62 2.99 9.95 6.88
CA PRO A 62 2.38 9.28 8.03
C PRO A 62 1.85 10.22 9.12
N VAL A 63 2.42 11.44 9.25
CA VAL A 63 1.93 12.47 10.18
C VAL A 63 0.50 12.95 9.85
N HIS A 64 0.07 12.80 8.61
CA HIS A 64 -1.29 13.14 8.15
C HIS A 64 -2.28 11.97 8.31
N GLY A 65 -1.89 10.87 8.97
CA GLY A 65 -2.80 9.81 9.42
C GLY A 65 -3.67 10.26 10.60
N ASP A 66 -4.39 11.36 10.43
CA ASP A 66 -5.13 12.06 11.48
C ASP A 66 -6.61 11.62 11.57
N GLN A 67 -7.38 12.27 12.45
CA GLN A 67 -8.80 11.99 12.63
C GLN A 67 -9.61 12.13 11.33
N SER A 68 -9.26 13.07 10.45
CA SER A 68 -9.98 13.29 9.19
C SER A 68 -9.79 12.10 8.24
N ALA A 69 -8.57 11.55 8.19
CA ALA A 69 -8.26 10.36 7.41
C ALA A 69 -9.01 9.12 7.93
N LEU A 70 -9.12 8.96 9.26
CA LEU A 70 -9.90 7.88 9.88
C LEU A 70 -11.41 8.02 9.59
N GLN A 71 -11.96 9.23 9.72
CA GLN A 71 -13.37 9.50 9.42
C GLN A 71 -13.72 9.23 7.94
N ALA A 72 -12.80 9.51 7.02
CA ALA A 72 -12.99 9.21 5.61
C ALA A 72 -13.19 7.69 5.36
N LEU A 73 -12.46 6.84 6.08
CA LEU A 73 -12.64 5.38 6.01
C LEU A 73 -13.94 4.93 6.67
N GLN A 74 -14.30 5.49 7.83
CA GLN A 74 -15.54 5.18 8.53
C GLN A 74 -16.78 5.51 7.67
N LYS A 75 -16.73 6.62 6.91
CA LYS A 75 -17.79 6.99 5.95
C LYS A 75 -17.97 5.96 4.83
N GLN A 76 -16.96 5.14 4.55
CA GLN A 76 -17.03 4.03 3.60
C GLN A 76 -17.36 2.69 4.28
N GLY A 77 -17.83 2.73 5.54
CA GLY A 77 -18.30 1.56 6.28
C GLY A 77 -17.21 0.73 6.94
N LEU A 78 -15.96 1.21 7.01
CA LEU A 78 -14.93 0.52 7.80
C LEU A 78 -15.15 0.75 9.30
N SER A 79 -15.23 -0.35 10.04
CA SER A 79 -15.20 -0.34 11.49
C SER A 79 -13.84 0.11 12.03
N THR A 80 -13.80 0.59 13.27
CA THR A 80 -12.55 0.96 13.94
C THR A 80 -11.54 -0.20 13.97
N ALA A 81 -12.01 -1.44 14.18
CA ALA A 81 -11.14 -2.62 14.19
C ALA A 81 -10.51 -2.87 12.80
N GLU A 82 -11.28 -2.76 11.72
CA GLU A 82 -10.75 -2.88 10.36
C GLU A 82 -9.72 -1.79 10.04
N ILE A 83 -9.94 -0.56 10.51
CA ILE A 83 -8.99 0.54 10.32
C ILE A 83 -7.68 0.28 11.06
N VAL A 84 -7.73 -0.22 12.30
CA VAL A 84 -6.54 -0.61 13.06
C VAL A 84 -5.76 -1.72 12.34
N VAL A 85 -6.46 -2.76 11.88
CA VAL A 85 -5.84 -3.85 11.11
C VAL A 85 -5.21 -3.32 9.81
N LEU A 86 -5.89 -2.42 9.11
CA LEU A 86 -5.35 -1.79 7.90
C LEU A 86 -4.08 -0.98 8.21
N ALA A 87 -4.07 -0.17 9.27
CA ALA A 87 -2.91 0.61 9.67
C ALA A 87 -1.73 -0.30 10.07
N GLN A 88 -2.00 -1.40 10.80
CA GLN A 88 -0.99 -2.40 11.16
C GLN A 88 -0.41 -3.10 9.93
N LEU A 89 -1.26 -3.46 8.95
CA LEU A 89 -0.80 -4.02 7.67
C LEU A 89 0.13 -3.05 6.93
N ILE A 90 -0.23 -1.76 6.87
CA ILE A 90 0.61 -0.74 6.23
C ILE A 90 1.94 -0.57 6.97
N ALA A 91 1.92 -0.57 8.31
CA ALA A 91 3.14 -0.50 9.11
C ALA A 91 4.07 -1.71 8.87
N PHE A 92 3.49 -2.91 8.75
CA PHE A 92 4.23 -4.13 8.42
C PHE A 92 4.86 -4.06 7.02
N LEU A 93 4.12 -3.59 6.02
CA LEU A 93 4.64 -3.38 4.66
C LEU A 93 5.79 -2.38 4.63
N SER A 94 5.66 -1.26 5.35
CA SER A 94 6.74 -0.28 5.53
C SER A 94 7.99 -0.89 6.17
N TYR A 95 7.81 -1.80 7.12
CA TYR A 95 8.93 -2.56 7.69
C TYR A 95 9.58 -3.47 6.64
N GLN A 96 8.81 -4.22 5.85
CA GLN A 96 9.36 -5.11 4.81
C GLN A 96 10.15 -4.34 3.75
N VAL A 97 9.66 -3.17 3.33
CA VAL A 97 10.38 -2.27 2.40
C VAL A 97 11.74 -1.89 2.99
N ARG A 98 11.78 -1.38 4.23
CA ARG A 98 13.04 -0.98 4.89
C ARG A 98 13.99 -2.16 5.08
N LEU A 99 13.45 -3.32 5.45
CA LEU A 99 14.22 -4.55 5.60
C LEU A 99 14.88 -4.95 4.28
N ALA A 100 14.12 -5.02 3.20
CA ALA A 100 14.63 -5.39 1.89
C ALA A 100 15.68 -4.37 1.37
N ALA A 101 15.45 -3.07 1.58
CA ALA A 101 16.43 -2.04 1.26
C ALA A 101 17.72 -2.19 2.07
N GLY A 102 17.61 -2.46 3.37
CA GLY A 102 18.76 -2.69 4.26
C GLY A 102 19.59 -3.91 3.87
N LEU A 103 18.93 -5.04 3.54
CA LEU A 103 19.63 -6.23 3.04
C LEU A 103 20.33 -5.96 1.69
N GLY A 104 19.69 -5.22 0.79
CA GLY A 104 20.29 -4.82 -0.48
C GLY A 104 21.54 -3.95 -0.29
N ALA A 105 21.51 -3.02 0.66
CA ALA A 105 22.65 -2.19 1.01
C ALA A 105 23.81 -3.02 1.60
N LEU A 106 23.53 -3.93 2.53
CA LEU A 106 24.54 -4.82 3.12
C LEU A 106 25.20 -5.72 2.07
N LYS A 107 24.41 -6.30 1.16
CA LYS A 107 24.94 -7.13 0.08
C LYS A 107 25.85 -6.34 -0.85
N SER A 108 25.50 -5.09 -1.14
CA SER A 108 26.32 -4.21 -2.00
C SER A 108 27.60 -3.77 -1.30
N ALA A 109 27.54 -3.49 0.00
CA ALA A 109 28.70 -3.09 0.80
C ALA A 109 29.71 -4.22 1.04
N GLY A 110 29.26 -5.47 1.19
CA GLY A 110 30.13 -6.64 1.32
C GLY A 110 30.67 -7.21 0.00
N ALA A 111 30.18 -6.70 -1.14
CA ALA A 111 30.67 -7.05 -2.48
C ALA A 111 31.72 -6.07 -3.02
N ALA A 112 32.01 -5.00 -2.28
CA ALA A 112 33.10 -4.04 -2.51
C ALA A 112 34.35 -4.44 -1.71
#